data_AF-A0A3P6RH63-F1
#
_entry.id   AF-A0A3P6RH63-F1
#
_cell.length_a   1.000
_cell.length_b   1.000
_cell.length_c   1.000
_cell.angle_alpha   90.00
_cell.angle_beta   90.00
_cell.angle_gamma   90.00
#
_symmetry.space_group_name_H-M   'P 1'
#
loop_
_entity.id
_entity.type
_entity.pdbx_description
1 polymer ?
#
loop_
_entity_poly.entity_id
_entity_poly.type
_entity_poly.pdbx_seq_one_letter_code
_entity_poly.pdbx_strand_id
1 'polypeptide(L)'
;MLASQVPQILAAVFECTLEMINKDMEAFPEHRTNFFQLIHALTVECFPVFLALPQEQLSYIIDAVVWAFQHSMRNVAEIGLDILKDMLDRVEHLPRDQSQPFYKRFYMQILQHVLAVVADSSQVHVAGLTYYAEVLCRLFKACEFLITVPLNDENPKQSNVDYIYEYIASIFVQHFTNLTE
;
A
#
# COMPACT_ATOMS: atom_id res chain seq x y z
N MET A 1 -16.67 12.59 -17.10
CA MET A 1 -15.78 13.21 -18.11
C MET A 1 -14.38 13.57 -17.58
N LEU A 2 -14.11 13.52 -16.26
CA LEU A 2 -12.75 13.65 -15.71
C LEU A 2 -11.93 12.35 -15.78
N ALA A 3 -12.58 11.21 -15.57
CA ALA A 3 -11.95 9.88 -15.58
C ALA A 3 -11.09 9.61 -16.84
N SER A 4 -11.53 10.04 -18.02
CA SER A 4 -10.77 9.86 -19.27
C SER A 4 -9.52 10.73 -19.39
N GLN A 5 -9.38 11.78 -18.56
CA GLN A 5 -8.25 12.70 -18.55
C GLN A 5 -7.19 12.31 -17.50
N VAL A 6 -7.52 11.43 -16.55
CA VAL A 6 -6.64 11.01 -15.46
C VAL A 6 -5.27 10.52 -15.94
N PRO A 7 -5.16 9.65 -16.97
CA PRO A 7 -3.85 9.20 -17.44
C PRO A 7 -2.98 10.35 -17.96
N GLN A 8 -3.57 11.33 -18.64
CA GLN A 8 -2.84 12.50 -19.15
C GLN A 8 -2.39 13.42 -18.01
N ILE A 9 -3.23 13.61 -16.99
CA ILE A 9 -2.86 14.37 -15.80
C ILE A 9 -1.66 13.70 -15.10
N LEU A 10 -1.76 12.40 -14.82
CA LEU A 10 -0.69 11.66 -14.14
C LEU A 10 0.61 11.64 -14.95
N ALA A 11 0.54 11.47 -16.27
CA ALA A 11 1.72 11.55 -17.14
C ALA A 11 2.44 12.91 -17.05
N ALA A 12 1.72 13.99 -16.77
CA ALA A 12 2.29 15.34 -16.69
C ALA A 12 2.84 15.69 -15.30
N VAL A 13 2.26 15.14 -14.22
CA VAL A 13 2.55 15.60 -12.85
C VAL A 13 3.15 14.56 -11.92
N PHE A 14 3.02 13.25 -12.22
CA PHE A 14 3.32 12.22 -11.24
C PHE A 14 4.83 12.07 -10.97
N GLU A 15 5.60 11.67 -11.99
CA GLU A 15 7.03 11.34 -11.83
C GLU A 15 7.86 12.55 -11.42
N CYS A 16 7.66 13.70 -12.06
CA CYS A 16 8.40 14.92 -11.77
C CYS A 16 8.12 15.42 -10.33
N THR A 17 6.88 15.34 -9.86
CA THR A 17 6.54 15.73 -8.47
C THR A 17 7.08 14.71 -7.47
N LEU A 18 7.00 13.41 -7.77
CA LEU A 18 7.56 12.37 -6.92
C LEU A 18 9.08 12.54 -6.75
N GLU A 19 9.79 12.85 -7.84
CA GLU A 19 11.23 13.13 -7.82
C GLU A 19 11.57 14.36 -6.94
N MET A 20 10.73 15.40 -6.96
CA MET A 20 10.90 16.58 -6.12
C MET A 20 10.75 16.26 -4.63
N ILE A 21 9.69 15.52 -4.25
CA ILE A 21 9.35 15.30 -2.84
C ILE A 21 10.15 14.17 -2.17
N ASN A 22 10.74 13.27 -2.96
CA ASN A 22 11.53 12.14 -2.45
C ASN A 22 13.01 12.48 -2.22
N LYS A 23 13.56 13.50 -2.90
CA LYS A 23 14.97 13.89 -2.73
C LYS A 23 15.24 14.69 -1.45
N ASP A 24 14.26 15.46 -0.99
CA ASP A 24 14.38 16.32 0.18
C ASP A 24 13.09 16.27 1.00
N MET A 25 13.20 15.74 2.21
CA MET A 25 12.08 15.50 3.12
C MET A 25 11.47 16.79 3.70
N GLU A 26 12.13 17.93 3.53
CA GLU A 26 11.68 19.24 4.03
C GLU A 26 11.32 20.20 2.88
N ALA A 27 11.89 20.02 1.68
CA ALA A 27 11.55 20.82 0.52
C ALA A 27 10.14 20.52 -0.03
N PHE A 28 9.57 21.53 -0.70
CA PHE A 28 8.28 21.46 -1.41
C PHE A 28 7.09 20.88 -0.61
N PRO A 29 6.83 21.34 0.64
CA PRO A 29 5.78 20.78 1.50
C PRO A 29 4.37 20.89 0.88
N GLU A 30 4.09 21.96 0.12
CA GLU A 30 2.83 22.13 -0.61
C GLU A 30 2.69 21.10 -1.75
N HIS A 31 3.77 20.80 -2.47
CA HIS A 31 3.74 19.81 -3.55
C HIS A 31 3.50 18.41 -2.97
N ARG A 32 4.16 18.08 -1.85
CA ARG A 32 3.93 16.82 -1.13
C ARG A 32 2.46 16.67 -0.71
N THR A 33 1.92 17.69 -0.06
CA THR A 33 0.53 17.67 0.41
C THR A 33 -0.44 17.50 -0.76
N ASN A 34 -0.31 18.32 -1.80
CA ASN A 34 -1.21 18.30 -2.95
C ASN A 34 -1.05 17.03 -3.80
N PHE A 35 0.16 16.44 -3.84
CA PHE A 35 0.41 15.17 -4.50
C PHE A 35 -0.40 14.04 -3.85
N PHE A 36 -0.32 13.87 -2.53
CA PHE A 36 -1.11 12.84 -1.85
C PHE A 36 -2.61 13.13 -1.86
N GLN A 37 -3.02 14.39 -1.81
CA GLN A 37 -4.43 14.76 -2.02
C GLN A 37 -4.94 14.35 -3.41
N LEU A 38 -4.12 14.53 -4.46
CA LEU A 38 -4.47 14.06 -5.80
C LEU A 38 -4.61 12.53 -5.85
N ILE A 39 -3.64 11.79 -5.30
CA ILE A 39 -3.69 10.33 -5.26
C ILE A 39 -4.91 9.84 -4.47
N HIS A 40 -5.23 10.50 -3.35
CA HIS A 40 -6.41 10.18 -2.55
C HIS A 40 -7.71 10.42 -3.33
N ALA A 41 -7.85 11.59 -3.97
CA ALA A 41 -9.02 11.89 -4.80
C ALA A 41 -9.18 10.89 -5.96
N LEU A 42 -8.08 10.49 -6.61
CA LEU A 42 -8.12 9.48 -7.68
C LEU A 42 -8.53 8.10 -7.16
N THR A 43 -8.09 7.73 -5.95
CA THR A 43 -8.48 6.48 -5.29
C THR A 43 -9.97 6.46 -4.97
N VAL A 44 -10.51 7.58 -4.47
CA VAL A 44 -11.93 7.66 -4.05
C VAL A 44 -12.87 7.77 -5.24
N GLU A 45 -12.55 8.63 -6.22
CA GLU A 45 -13.46 9.04 -7.31
C GLU A 45 -13.24 8.29 -8.62
N CYS A 46 -12.02 7.80 -8.87
CA CYS A 46 -11.60 7.29 -10.18
C CYS A 46 -10.89 5.93 -10.10
N PHE A 47 -11.17 5.10 -9.08
CA PHE A 47 -10.44 3.86 -8.83
C PHE A 47 -10.31 2.92 -10.04
N PRO A 48 -11.36 2.69 -10.88
CA PRO A 48 -11.23 1.82 -12.05
C PRO A 48 -10.21 2.34 -13.08
N VAL A 49 -10.11 3.66 -13.25
CA VAL A 49 -9.10 4.25 -14.15
C VAL A 49 -7.72 4.18 -13.52
N PHE A 50 -7.64 4.41 -12.22
CA PHE A 50 -6.41 4.32 -11.46
C PHE A 50 -5.81 2.90 -11.50
N LEU A 51 -6.66 1.87 -11.37
CA LEU A 51 -6.24 0.48 -11.48
C LEU A 51 -5.87 0.08 -12.92
N ALA A 52 -6.46 0.73 -13.92
CA ALA A 52 -6.18 0.50 -15.34
C ALA A 52 -4.91 1.21 -15.86
N LEU A 53 -4.19 1.92 -14.99
CA LEU A 53 -2.91 2.52 -15.35
C LEU A 53 -1.88 1.45 -15.76
N PRO A 54 -0.89 1.82 -16.59
CA PRO A 54 0.26 0.97 -16.85
C PRO A 54 0.85 0.43 -15.55
N GLN A 55 1.19 -0.85 -15.55
CA GLN A 55 1.53 -1.56 -14.32
C GLN A 55 2.77 -0.97 -13.61
N GLU A 56 3.70 -0.36 -14.36
CA GLU A 56 4.85 0.36 -13.82
C GLU A 56 4.43 1.61 -13.03
N GLN A 57 3.49 2.40 -13.57
CA GLN A 57 2.97 3.58 -12.89
C GLN A 57 2.22 3.21 -11.62
N LEU A 58 1.41 2.14 -11.66
CA LEU A 58 0.71 1.67 -10.48
C LEU A 58 1.69 1.22 -9.38
N SER A 59 2.79 0.56 -9.75
CA SER A 59 3.88 0.22 -8.82
C SER A 59 4.47 1.47 -8.15
N TYR A 60 4.81 2.52 -8.92
CA TYR A 60 5.33 3.76 -8.32
C TYR A 60 4.34 4.44 -7.38
N ILE A 61 3.03 4.32 -7.63
CA ILE A 61 2.03 4.89 -6.72
C ILE A 61 1.96 4.09 -5.42
N ILE A 62 2.00 2.76 -5.49
CA ILE A 62 2.08 1.93 -4.28
C ILE A 62 3.34 2.26 -3.49
N ASP A 63 4.49 2.41 -4.16
CA ASP A 63 5.74 2.81 -3.51
C ASP A 63 5.65 4.19 -2.85
N ALA A 64 4.99 5.16 -3.51
CA ALA A 64 4.76 6.48 -2.94
C ALA A 64 3.83 6.44 -1.71
N VAL A 65 2.81 5.58 -1.71
CA VAL A 65 1.93 5.37 -0.55
C VAL A 65 2.69 4.70 0.60
N VAL A 66 3.53 3.71 0.30
CA VAL A 66 4.43 3.08 1.27
C VAL A 66 5.35 4.10 1.92
N TRP A 67 6.00 4.92 1.10
CA TRP A 67 6.84 6.00 1.57
C TRP A 67 6.07 6.99 2.47
N ALA A 68 4.83 7.32 2.10
CA ALA A 68 4.00 8.26 2.86
C ALA A 68 3.69 7.76 4.28
N PHE A 69 3.21 6.52 4.43
CA PHE A 69 2.88 5.99 5.76
C PHE A 69 4.11 5.66 6.63
N GLN A 70 5.31 5.67 6.04
CA GLN A 70 6.60 5.58 6.73
C GLN A 70 7.22 6.95 7.05
N HIS A 71 6.51 8.04 6.74
CA HIS A 71 7.05 9.38 6.93
C HIS A 71 7.06 9.76 8.41
N SER A 72 8.08 10.50 8.83
CA SER A 72 8.19 11.11 10.17
C SER A 72 7.14 12.17 10.49
N MET A 73 6.41 12.68 9.50
CA MET A 73 5.40 13.72 9.68
C MET A 73 4.02 13.08 9.74
N ARG A 74 3.34 13.29 10.87
CA ARG A 74 2.03 12.69 11.16
C ARG A 74 0.99 12.88 10.05
N ASN A 75 0.86 14.11 9.53
CA ASN A 75 -0.11 14.41 8.47
C ASN A 75 0.17 13.65 7.17
N VAL A 76 1.45 13.42 6.82
CA VAL A 76 1.83 12.64 5.64
C VAL A 76 1.62 11.15 5.87
N ALA A 77 1.91 10.67 7.09
CA ALA A 77 1.66 9.29 7.47
C ALA A 77 0.17 8.95 7.47
N GLU A 78 -0.66 9.82 8.05
CA GLU A 78 -2.11 9.65 8.10
C GLU A 78 -2.73 9.63 6.71
N ILE A 79 -2.39 10.57 5.81
CA ILE A 79 -2.93 10.55 4.44
C ILE A 79 -2.45 9.32 3.64
N GLY A 80 -1.21 8.85 3.85
CA GLY A 80 -0.72 7.61 3.26
C GLY A 80 -1.55 6.39 3.68
N LEU A 81 -1.90 6.31 4.97
CA LEU A 81 -2.74 5.23 5.50
C LEU A 81 -4.20 5.36 5.07
N ASP A 82 -4.74 6.57 4.96
CA ASP A 82 -6.09 6.80 4.44
C ASP A 82 -6.20 6.36 2.98
N ILE A 83 -5.23 6.73 2.13
CA ILE A 83 -5.13 6.24 0.75
C ILE A 83 -5.08 4.72 0.72
N LEU A 84 -4.21 4.09 1.54
CA LEU A 84 -4.09 2.64 1.56
C LEU A 84 -5.38 1.94 1.99
N LYS A 85 -6.05 2.45 3.03
CA LYS A 85 -7.34 1.91 3.49
C LYS A 85 -8.40 2.00 2.39
N ASP A 86 -8.51 3.14 1.73
CA ASP A 86 -9.45 3.33 0.63
C ASP A 86 -9.11 2.45 -0.58
N MET A 87 -7.83 2.30 -0.93
CA MET A 87 -7.40 1.37 -1.98
C MET A 87 -7.83 -0.06 -1.64
N LEU A 88 -7.54 -0.55 -0.44
CA LEU A 88 -7.91 -1.90 -0.02
C LEU A 88 -9.43 -2.10 -0.02
N ASP A 89 -10.19 -1.11 0.43
CA ASP A 89 -11.65 -1.12 0.40
C ASP A 89 -12.18 -1.20 -1.03
N ARG A 90 -11.64 -0.38 -1.94
CA ARG A 90 -12.04 -0.38 -3.35
C ARG A 90 -11.70 -1.70 -4.03
N VAL A 91 -10.53 -2.28 -3.77
CA VAL A 91 -10.12 -3.59 -4.32
C VAL A 91 -11.05 -4.70 -3.85
N GLU A 92 -11.47 -4.70 -2.58
CA GLU A 92 -12.42 -5.69 -2.05
C GLU A 92 -13.75 -5.69 -2.82
N HIS A 93 -14.21 -4.50 -3.26
CA HIS A 93 -15.47 -4.35 -4.00
C HIS A 93 -15.35 -4.57 -5.51
N LEU A 94 -14.15 -4.78 -6.04
CA LEU A 94 -13.96 -5.04 -7.46
C LEU A 94 -14.34 -6.48 -7.85
N PRO A 95 -14.73 -6.69 -9.13
CA PRO A 95 -14.82 -8.02 -9.71
C PRO A 95 -13.53 -8.82 -9.52
N ARG A 96 -13.64 -10.13 -9.31
CA ARG A 96 -12.48 -11.00 -9.01
C ARG A 96 -11.42 -10.96 -10.10
N ASP A 97 -11.81 -10.86 -11.36
CA ASP A 97 -10.89 -10.73 -12.50
C ASP A 97 -9.99 -9.49 -12.41
N GLN A 98 -10.41 -8.45 -11.68
CA GLN A 98 -9.64 -7.22 -11.48
C GLN A 98 -8.95 -7.16 -10.12
N SER A 99 -9.58 -7.67 -9.05
CA SER A 99 -8.97 -7.63 -7.70
C SER A 99 -7.85 -8.65 -7.52
N GLN A 100 -7.95 -9.83 -8.13
CA GLN A 100 -6.96 -10.89 -7.96
C GLN A 100 -5.57 -10.50 -8.51
N PRO A 101 -5.43 -9.88 -9.70
CA PRO A 101 -4.13 -9.37 -10.16
C PRO A 101 -3.51 -8.33 -9.21
N PHE A 102 -4.32 -7.45 -8.62
CA PHE A 102 -3.85 -6.49 -7.62
C PHE A 102 -3.27 -7.22 -6.40
N TYR A 103 -4.01 -8.17 -5.83
CA TYR A 103 -3.52 -8.94 -4.68
C TYR A 103 -2.26 -9.71 -5.00
N LYS A 104 -2.23 -10.41 -6.15
CA LYS A 104 -1.05 -11.18 -6.57
C LYS A 104 0.21 -10.32 -6.63
N ARG A 105 0.06 -9.07 -7.06
CA ARG A 105 1.18 -8.16 -7.30
C ARG A 105 1.63 -7.40 -6.06
N PHE A 106 0.69 -6.87 -5.28
CA PHE A 106 0.99 -5.86 -4.27
C PHE A 106 0.74 -6.31 -2.83
N TYR A 107 -0.02 -7.39 -2.61
CA TYR A 107 -0.42 -7.80 -1.26
C TYR A 107 0.79 -8.06 -0.35
N MET A 108 1.75 -8.86 -0.81
CA MET A 108 2.95 -9.22 -0.02
C MET A 108 3.78 -8.00 0.34
N GLN A 109 4.00 -7.11 -0.64
CA GLN A 109 4.73 -5.85 -0.44
C GLN A 109 4.04 -4.98 0.62
N ILE A 110 2.74 -4.74 0.47
CA ILE A 110 1.96 -3.91 1.40
C ILE A 110 2.01 -4.52 2.81
N LEU A 111 1.77 -5.82 2.95
CA LEU A 111 1.81 -6.51 4.24
C LEU A 111 3.18 -6.37 4.92
N GLN A 112 4.26 -6.59 4.18
CA GLN A 112 5.63 -6.48 4.70
C GLN A 112 5.92 -5.07 5.22
N HIS A 113 5.58 -4.02 4.46
CA HIS A 113 5.83 -2.64 4.88
C HIS A 113 4.97 -2.20 6.06
N VAL A 114 3.70 -2.62 6.12
CA VAL A 114 2.83 -2.34 7.27
C VAL A 114 3.36 -3.03 8.52
N LEU A 115 3.78 -4.29 8.43
CA LEU A 115 4.38 -5.02 9.56
C LEU A 115 5.69 -4.39 10.02
N ALA A 116 6.54 -3.94 9.09
CA ALA A 116 7.78 -3.26 9.42
C ALA A 116 7.55 -1.98 10.26
N VAL A 117 6.52 -1.19 9.92
CA VAL A 117 6.17 0.00 10.70
C VAL A 117 5.59 -0.35 12.06
N VAL A 118 4.71 -1.35 12.14
CA VAL A 118 4.13 -1.80 13.42
C VAL A 118 5.19 -2.37 14.37
N ALA A 119 6.20 -3.02 13.81
CA ALA A 119 7.35 -3.56 14.54
C ALA A 119 8.33 -2.48 15.04
N ASP A 120 8.29 -1.27 14.48
CA ASP A 120 9.16 -0.16 14.86
C ASP A 120 8.42 0.83 15.77
N SER A 121 8.75 0.78 17.06
CA SER A 121 8.19 1.69 18.08
C SER A 121 8.35 3.18 17.75
N SER A 122 9.39 3.57 17.01
CA SER A 122 9.62 4.98 16.64
C SER A 122 8.68 5.45 15.52
N GLN A 123 8.30 4.53 14.62
CA GLN A 123 7.46 4.83 13.45
C GLN A 123 5.97 4.67 13.76
N VAL A 124 5.59 3.62 14.52
CA VAL A 124 4.18 3.31 14.80
C VAL A 124 3.44 4.45 15.52
N HIS A 125 4.16 5.24 16.34
CA HIS A 125 3.58 6.36 17.08
C HIS A 125 3.30 7.59 16.21
N VAL A 126 3.86 7.68 15.00
CA VAL A 126 3.70 8.86 14.13
C VAL A 126 2.24 9.04 13.70
N ALA A 127 1.62 8.01 13.12
CA ALA A 127 0.18 7.99 12.83
C ALA A 127 -0.66 7.35 13.96
N GLY A 128 -0.03 6.48 14.76
CA GLY A 128 -0.68 5.76 15.85
C GLY A 128 -1.11 4.34 15.46
N LEU A 129 -0.98 3.42 16.41
CA LEU A 129 -1.23 1.98 16.21
C LEU A 129 -2.62 1.66 15.64
N THR A 130 -3.65 2.44 16.00
CA THR A 130 -5.03 2.20 15.53
C THR A 130 -5.12 2.19 14.01
N TYR A 131 -4.44 3.11 13.32
CA TYR A 131 -4.45 3.15 11.85
C TYR A 131 -3.87 1.87 11.24
N TYR A 132 -2.72 1.42 11.75
CA TYR A 132 -2.07 0.21 11.25
C TYR A 132 -2.85 -1.06 11.61
N ALA A 133 -3.48 -1.10 12.79
CA ALA A 133 -4.32 -2.22 13.19
C ALA A 133 -5.52 -2.39 12.25
N GLU A 134 -6.19 -1.30 11.85
CA GLU A 134 -7.28 -1.34 10.87
C GLU A 134 -6.81 -1.88 9.51
N VAL A 135 -5.65 -1.43 9.03
CA VAL A 135 -5.06 -1.92 7.78
C VAL A 135 -4.71 -3.41 7.88
N LEU A 136 -4.06 -3.84 8.96
CA LEU A 136 -3.73 -5.25 9.19
C LEU A 136 -4.98 -6.13 9.25
N CYS A 137 -6.04 -5.70 9.92
CA CYS A 137 -7.32 -6.41 9.93
C CYS A 137 -7.87 -6.61 8.51
N ARG A 138 -7.81 -5.58 7.66
CA ARG A 138 -8.24 -5.69 6.25
C ARG A 138 -7.35 -6.65 5.46
N LEU A 139 -6.04 -6.60 5.64
CA LEU A 139 -5.10 -7.49 4.96
C LEU A 139 -5.33 -8.95 5.34
N PHE A 140 -5.43 -9.26 6.64
CA PHE A 140 -5.68 -10.65 7.09
C PHE A 140 -7.04 -11.17 6.65
N LYS A 141 -8.10 -10.34 6.73
CA LYS A 141 -9.42 -10.68 6.17
C LYS A 141 -9.33 -10.98 4.67
N ALA A 142 -8.56 -10.19 3.91
CA ALA A 142 -8.38 -10.42 2.49
C ALA A 142 -7.69 -11.76 2.21
N CYS A 143 -6.61 -12.07 2.94
CA CYS A 143 -5.91 -13.35 2.85
C CYS A 143 -6.84 -14.55 3.12
N GLU A 144 -7.66 -14.45 4.15
CA GLU A 144 -8.53 -15.56 4.58
C GLU A 144 -9.73 -15.79 3.64
N PHE A 145 -10.32 -14.71 3.09
CA PHE A 145 -11.62 -14.81 2.41
C PHE A 145 -11.66 -14.30 0.96
N LEU A 146 -10.76 -13.40 0.56
CA LEU A 146 -10.86 -12.67 -0.71
C LEU A 146 -9.82 -13.11 -1.75
N ILE A 147 -8.62 -13.49 -1.31
CA ILE A 147 -7.51 -13.85 -2.19
C ILE A 147 -7.55 -15.34 -2.53
N THR A 148 -7.88 -15.61 -3.79
CA THR A 148 -7.96 -16.96 -4.37
C THR A 148 -6.79 -17.31 -5.27
N VAL A 149 -6.08 -16.32 -5.80
CA VAL A 149 -4.82 -16.53 -6.52
C VAL A 149 -3.71 -16.94 -5.55
N PRO A 150 -2.81 -17.86 -5.95
CA PRO A 150 -1.73 -18.29 -5.09
C PRO A 150 -0.76 -17.13 -4.86
N LEU A 151 -0.48 -16.79 -3.60
CA LEU A 151 0.52 -15.78 -3.26
C LEU A 151 1.94 -16.32 -3.37
N ASN A 152 2.14 -17.60 -3.04
CA ASN A 152 3.43 -18.29 -3.20
C ASN A 152 3.63 -18.74 -4.66
N ASP A 153 4.54 -18.10 -5.40
CA ASP A 153 4.91 -18.51 -6.76
C ASP A 153 5.72 -19.80 -6.81
N GLU A 154 6.50 -20.09 -5.77
CA GLU A 154 7.36 -21.29 -5.70
C GLU A 154 6.54 -22.55 -5.39
N ASN A 155 5.48 -22.40 -4.58
CA ASN A 155 4.54 -23.48 -4.26
C ASN A 155 3.08 -23.03 -4.37
N PRO A 156 2.51 -22.97 -5.59
CA PRO A 156 1.13 -22.52 -5.81
C PRO A 156 0.03 -23.42 -5.19
N LYS A 157 0.39 -24.60 -4.67
CA LYS A 157 -0.54 -25.51 -3.98
C LYS A 157 -0.67 -25.21 -2.49
N GLN A 158 0.25 -24.44 -1.92
CA GLN A 158 0.19 -24.04 -0.52
C GLN A 158 -1.01 -23.10 -0.31
N SER A 159 -1.67 -23.21 0.84
CA SER A 159 -2.72 -22.25 1.18
C SER A 159 -2.11 -20.86 1.39
N ASN A 160 -2.84 -19.81 1.00
CA ASN A 160 -2.38 -18.44 1.22
C ASN A 160 -2.19 -18.15 2.72
N VAL A 161 -3.06 -18.68 3.58
CA VAL A 161 -2.97 -18.50 5.03
C VAL A 161 -1.68 -19.10 5.59
N ASP A 162 -1.36 -20.35 5.22
CA ASP A 162 -0.13 -21.01 5.67
C ASP A 162 1.11 -20.28 5.17
N TYR A 163 1.11 -19.85 3.91
CA TYR A 163 2.23 -19.09 3.34
C TYR A 163 2.46 -17.76 4.08
N ILE A 164 1.39 -17.01 4.37
CA ILE A 164 1.50 -15.75 5.13
C ILE A 164 1.99 -16.00 6.55
N TYR A 165 1.51 -17.04 7.21
CA TYR A 165 1.98 -17.40 8.55
C TYR A 165 3.48 -17.69 8.55
N GLU A 166 3.95 -18.57 7.66
CA GLU A 166 5.37 -18.90 7.51
C GLU A 166 6.21 -17.67 7.16
N TYR A 167 5.71 -16.82 6.26
CA TYR A 167 6.39 -15.60 5.84
C TYR A 167 6.57 -14.62 7.02
N ILE A 168 5.50 -14.35 7.78
CA ILE A 168 5.57 -13.46 8.96
C ILE A 168 6.50 -14.04 10.02
N ALA A 169 6.38 -15.34 10.31
CA ALA A 169 7.25 -16.03 11.27
C ALA A 169 8.74 -15.89 10.86
N SER A 170 9.05 -16.07 9.58
CA SER A 170 10.42 -15.93 9.07
C SER A 170 10.97 -14.51 9.24
N ILE A 171 10.16 -13.48 8.96
CA ILE A 171 10.53 -12.07 9.15
C ILE A 171 10.80 -11.80 10.63
N PHE A 172 9.94 -12.28 11.50
CA PHE A 172 10.04 -12.00 12.94
C PHE A 172 11.27 -12.66 13.55
N VAL A 173 11.56 -13.92 13.22
CA VAL A 173 12.79 -14.60 13.67
C VAL A 173 14.05 -13.90 13.14
N GLN A 174 14.02 -13.38 11.91
CA GLN A 174 15.13 -12.65 11.33
C GLN A 174 15.42 -11.32 12.06
N HIS A 175 14.39 -10.62 12.52
CA HIS A 175 14.52 -9.27 13.11
C HIS A 175 14.53 -9.26 14.65
N PHE A 176 13.98 -10.30 15.30
CA PHE A 176 13.87 -10.40 16.76
C PHE A 176 14.50 -11.72 17.25
N THR A 177 15.79 -11.66 17.57
CA THR A 177 16.59 -12.83 17.98
C THR A 177 16.19 -13.44 19.33
N ASN A 178 15.32 -12.77 20.07
CA ASN A 178 14.78 -13.20 21.35
C ASN A 178 13.41 -13.88 21.26
N LEU A 179 12.84 -14.03 20.05
CA LEU A 179 11.62 -14.82 19.84
C LEU A 179 11.97 -16.31 19.79
N THR A 180 11.16 -17.13 20.46
CA THR A 180 11.21 -18.59 20.37
C THR A 180 10.20 -19.06 19.32
N GLU A 181 10.55 -20.12 18.59
CA GLU A 181 9.64 -20.81 17.64
C GLU A 181 8.35 -21.34 18.30
#